data_AF-A0AA88PKG7-F1
#
_entry.id   AF-A0AA88PKG7-F1
#
_cell.length_a   1.000
_cell.length_b   1.000
_cell.length_c   1.000
_cell.angle_alpha   90.00
_cell.angle_beta   90.00
_cell.angle_gamma   90.00
#
_symmetry.space_group_name_H-M   'P 1'
#
loop_
_entity.id
_entity.type
_entity.pdbx_description
1 polymer ?
#
loop_
_entity_poly.entity_id
_entity_poly.type
_entity_poly.pdbx_seq_one_letter_code
_entity_poly.pdbx_strand_id
1 'polypeptide(L)'
;MGVTHGKKADHNHQGHNPACAQPLIGPDLVSDLVSVIDPDQRWSREEDLDQSKLLPEQTDSGYYEELIRPKKLHNPIKASKSHRELQRELIITHKRGVVVEEKPELQRVLEQRNRFQALKQDRKQDEERSPLEQELMKRHMRLEKFEREAEEQRERSKCAPEFVRVKESLKRTAITSAVEKEL
;
A
#
# COMPACT_ATOMS: atom_id res chain seq x y z
N MET A 1 57.05 -4.32 34.10
CA MET A 1 57.61 -4.03 32.76
C MET A 1 56.45 -3.59 31.88
N GLY A 2 56.26 -2.27 31.74
CA GLY A 2 55.13 -1.69 31.02
C GLY A 2 55.31 -1.76 29.51
N VAL A 3 54.21 -1.96 28.79
CA VAL A 3 54.18 -1.93 27.32
C VAL A 3 53.22 -0.83 26.91
N THR A 4 53.75 0.26 26.37
CA THR A 4 53.00 1.38 25.81
C THR A 4 53.06 1.32 24.28
N HIS A 5 51.91 1.15 23.63
CA HIS A 5 51.73 1.37 22.19
C HIS A 5 50.31 1.90 22.01
N GLY A 6 49.98 2.89 21.17
CA GLY A 6 50.72 3.66 20.19
C GLY A 6 49.64 4.43 19.41
N LYS A 7 49.76 5.76 19.32
CA LYS A 7 48.87 6.62 18.52
C LYS A 7 48.85 6.13 17.07
N LYS A 8 47.67 5.94 16.48
CA LYS A 8 47.51 5.94 15.02
C LYS A 8 46.68 7.16 14.63
N ALA A 9 47.26 7.91 13.70
CA ALA A 9 46.68 9.08 13.06
C ALA A 9 45.77 8.61 11.91
N ASP A 10 44.54 9.12 11.89
CA ASP A 10 43.62 8.86 10.80
C ASP A 10 44.07 9.60 9.55
N HIS A 11 44.31 8.84 8.49
CA HIS A 11 44.64 9.35 7.17
C HIS A 11 43.34 9.73 6.45
N ASN A 12 43.27 11.00 6.09
CA ASN A 12 42.26 11.61 5.23
C ASN A 12 42.37 11.04 3.81
N HIS A 13 41.33 10.37 3.35
CA HIS A 13 41.16 10.00 1.95
C HIS A 13 40.07 10.87 1.31
N GLN A 14 40.54 11.95 0.70
CA GLN A 14 39.84 12.72 -0.29
C GLN A 14 39.75 11.90 -1.58
N GLY A 15 38.54 11.43 -1.91
CA GLY A 15 38.22 10.74 -3.15
C GLY A 15 37.28 11.61 -3.99
N HIS A 16 37.73 11.95 -5.20
CA HIS A 16 37.10 12.84 -6.15
C HIS A 16 35.77 12.30 -6.72
N ASN A 17 34.78 13.19 -6.85
CA ASN A 17 33.59 12.98 -7.69
C ASN A 17 33.89 13.38 -9.14
N PRO A 18 33.48 12.59 -10.16
CA PRO A 18 33.24 13.10 -11.50
C PRO A 18 31.73 13.02 -11.78
N ALA A 19 31.00 14.09 -11.49
CA ALA A 19 29.64 14.27 -11.99
C ALA A 19 29.75 14.86 -13.41
N CYS A 20 29.74 14.00 -14.42
CA CYS A 20 29.62 14.39 -15.82
C CYS A 20 28.19 14.11 -16.31
N ALA A 21 27.66 15.08 -17.04
CA ALA A 21 26.46 15.08 -17.89
C ALA A 21 25.09 15.25 -17.21
N GLN A 22 24.58 16.48 -17.27
CA GLN A 22 23.15 16.71 -17.53
C GLN A 22 22.86 16.52 -19.03
N PRO A 23 21.61 16.21 -19.37
CA PRO A 23 20.96 16.99 -20.42
C PRO A 23 19.57 17.51 -20.01
N LEU A 24 19.39 18.81 -20.21
CA LEU A 24 18.10 19.48 -20.38
C LEU A 24 17.47 19.04 -21.71
N ILE A 25 16.24 18.52 -21.72
CA ILE A 25 15.27 18.60 -22.84
C ILE A 25 13.83 18.49 -22.26
N GLY A 26 12.91 19.31 -22.79
CA GLY A 26 11.54 19.56 -22.32
C GLY A 26 10.46 18.51 -22.70
N PRO A 27 9.18 18.93 -22.79
CA PRO A 27 8.03 18.06 -22.52
C PRO A 27 7.59 17.16 -23.68
N ASP A 28 7.24 15.93 -23.30
CA ASP A 28 6.17 15.05 -23.79
C ASP A 28 5.71 15.17 -25.25
N LEU A 29 6.25 14.29 -26.11
CA LEU A 29 5.55 13.86 -27.33
C LEU A 29 6.14 12.54 -27.87
N VAL A 30 5.97 11.44 -27.12
CA VAL A 30 6.02 10.06 -27.66
C VAL A 30 5.08 9.16 -26.85
N SER A 31 3.78 9.46 -26.90
CA SER A 31 2.76 8.45 -26.65
C SER A 31 2.40 7.80 -27.98
N ASP A 32 3.26 6.89 -28.45
CA ASP A 32 2.79 5.78 -29.28
C ASP A 32 3.89 4.73 -29.41
N LEU A 33 3.51 3.46 -29.34
CA LEU A 33 4.38 2.28 -29.47
C LEU A 33 5.07 1.73 -28.20
N VAL A 34 4.34 1.66 -27.08
CA VAL A 34 4.46 0.51 -26.17
C VAL A 34 3.06 0.02 -25.87
N SER A 35 2.52 -0.80 -26.77
CA SER A 35 1.45 -1.71 -26.39
C SER A 35 2.01 -2.63 -25.32
N VAL A 36 1.64 -2.37 -24.08
CA VAL A 36 1.83 -3.29 -22.96
C VAL A 36 1.15 -4.58 -23.38
N ILE A 37 1.94 -5.56 -23.80
CA ILE A 37 1.47 -6.94 -23.92
C ILE A 37 1.32 -7.41 -22.49
N ASP A 38 0.13 -7.18 -21.95
CA ASP A 38 -0.29 -7.69 -20.66
C ASP A 38 -0.34 -9.22 -20.75
N PRO A 39 0.51 -9.95 -20.00
CA PRO A 39 0.46 -11.42 -19.98
C PRO A 39 -0.91 -11.95 -19.51
N ASP A 40 -1.73 -11.11 -18.85
CA ASP A 40 -3.05 -11.47 -18.32
C ASP A 40 -4.16 -11.54 -19.36
N GLN A 41 -4.02 -10.92 -20.54
CA GLN A 41 -5.03 -11.04 -21.61
C GLN A 41 -4.90 -12.31 -22.43
N ARG A 42 -3.74 -12.99 -22.38
CA ARG A 42 -3.45 -14.16 -23.21
C ARG A 42 -4.39 -15.34 -22.97
N TRP A 43 -4.99 -15.43 -21.78
CA TRP A 43 -5.79 -16.58 -21.37
C TRP A 43 -7.29 -16.27 -21.17
N SER A 44 -7.69 -15.01 -21.18
CA SER A 44 -9.10 -14.60 -21.05
C SER A 44 -9.85 -14.58 -22.39
N ARG A 45 -9.14 -14.61 -23.54
CA ARG A 45 -9.72 -14.45 -24.88
C ARG A 45 -10.20 -15.77 -25.53
N GLU A 46 -10.20 -16.88 -24.81
CA GLU A 46 -10.51 -18.21 -25.38
C GLU A 46 -11.97 -18.65 -25.14
N GLU A 47 -12.85 -17.76 -24.66
CA GLU A 47 -14.26 -18.09 -24.38
C GLU A 47 -15.26 -17.58 -25.44
N ASP A 48 -14.83 -16.90 -26.51
CA ASP A 48 -15.74 -16.31 -27.53
C ASP A 48 -15.68 -16.92 -28.94
N LEU A 49 -15.02 -18.07 -29.14
CA LEU A 49 -14.94 -18.71 -30.47
C LEU A 49 -15.97 -19.84 -30.64
N ASP A 50 -17.24 -19.47 -30.63
CA ASP A 50 -18.26 -20.16 -31.45
C ASP A 50 -18.57 -19.32 -32.70
N GLN A 51 -17.51 -18.92 -33.41
CA GLN A 51 -17.59 -18.16 -34.66
C GLN A 51 -17.70 -19.09 -35.89
N SER A 52 -18.27 -20.28 -35.73
CA SER A 52 -18.49 -21.23 -36.82
C SER A 52 -19.85 -21.07 -37.52
N LYS A 53 -20.66 -20.07 -37.14
CA LYS A 53 -22.08 -19.99 -37.53
C LYS A 53 -22.44 -18.89 -38.53
N LEU A 54 -21.54 -18.01 -38.95
CA LEU A 54 -21.91 -16.88 -39.81
C LEU A 54 -20.92 -16.61 -40.95
N LEU A 55 -20.91 -17.44 -41.98
CA LEU A 55 -20.75 -16.95 -43.36
C LEU A 55 -21.26 -17.99 -44.38
N PRO A 56 -22.15 -17.62 -45.31
CA PRO A 56 -22.36 -18.37 -46.55
C PRO A 56 -21.14 -18.16 -47.48
N GLU A 57 -20.27 -19.15 -47.59
CA GLU A 57 -19.19 -19.17 -48.58
C GLU A 57 -19.73 -19.71 -49.92
N GLN A 58 -19.92 -18.80 -50.89
CA GLN A 58 -19.92 -19.17 -52.31
C GLN A 58 -18.50 -19.00 -52.83
N THR A 59 -17.75 -20.09 -52.96
CA THR A 59 -16.63 -20.20 -53.90
C THR A 59 -16.64 -21.58 -54.56
N ASP A 60 -16.87 -21.55 -55.86
CA ASP A 60 -16.65 -22.63 -56.80
C ASP A 60 -15.15 -22.99 -56.84
N SER A 61 -14.80 -24.22 -56.47
CA SER A 61 -13.54 -24.84 -56.92
C SER A 61 -13.52 -26.33 -56.54
N GLY A 62 -13.90 -27.18 -57.49
CA GLY A 62 -13.81 -28.65 -57.41
C GLY A 62 -12.38 -29.23 -57.24
N TYR A 63 -11.40 -28.43 -56.86
CA TYR A 63 -10.04 -28.86 -56.52
C TYR A 63 -9.81 -29.07 -55.02
N TYR A 64 -10.70 -28.60 -54.13
CA TYR A 64 -10.55 -28.77 -52.68
C TYR A 64 -11.13 -30.07 -52.11
N GLU A 65 -11.91 -30.81 -52.91
CA GLU A 65 -12.58 -32.03 -52.46
C GLU A 65 -11.67 -33.28 -52.50
N GLU A 66 -10.55 -33.21 -53.22
CA GLU A 66 -9.55 -34.30 -53.31
C GLU A 66 -8.36 -34.13 -52.35
N LEU A 67 -8.26 -33.01 -51.61
CA LEU A 67 -7.22 -32.82 -50.60
C LEU A 67 -7.59 -33.50 -49.29
N ILE A 68 -6.66 -34.31 -48.74
CA ILE A 68 -6.77 -34.84 -47.38
C ILE A 68 -6.73 -33.66 -46.40
N ARG A 69 -7.91 -33.24 -45.93
CA ARG A 69 -8.03 -32.22 -44.88
C ARG A 69 -7.40 -32.77 -43.58
N PRO A 70 -6.47 -32.03 -42.95
CA PRO A 70 -5.94 -32.43 -41.66
C PRO A 70 -7.07 -32.58 -40.65
N LYS A 71 -7.30 -33.79 -40.14
CA LYS A 71 -8.29 -34.03 -39.09
C LYS A 71 -7.80 -33.36 -37.81
N LYS A 72 -8.59 -32.44 -37.27
CA LYS A 72 -8.34 -31.86 -35.94
C LYS A 72 -8.41 -33.00 -34.92
N LEU A 73 -7.26 -33.39 -34.39
CA LEU A 73 -7.20 -34.42 -33.35
C LEU A 73 -7.85 -33.90 -32.07
N HIS A 74 -8.59 -34.77 -31.40
CA HIS A 74 -9.26 -34.41 -30.17
C HIS A 74 -8.22 -34.25 -29.04
N ASN A 75 -8.14 -33.06 -28.45
CA ASN A 75 -7.22 -32.80 -27.36
C ASN A 75 -7.85 -33.29 -26.03
N PRO A 76 -7.34 -34.36 -25.41
CA PRO A 76 -7.94 -34.94 -24.21
C PRO A 76 -7.96 -33.97 -23.01
N ILE A 77 -7.01 -33.03 -22.95
CA ILE A 77 -6.91 -32.00 -21.91
C ILE A 77 -8.02 -30.96 -22.05
N LYS A 78 -8.33 -30.55 -23.30
CA LYS A 78 -9.39 -29.58 -23.59
C LYS A 78 -10.78 -30.23 -23.59
N ALA A 79 -10.85 -31.52 -23.87
CA ALA A 79 -12.06 -32.33 -23.81
C ALA A 79 -12.55 -32.57 -22.38
N SER A 80 -11.63 -32.75 -21.43
CA SER A 80 -11.96 -32.96 -20.03
C SER A 80 -12.41 -31.64 -19.38
N LYS A 81 -13.72 -31.51 -19.12
CA LYS A 81 -14.29 -30.37 -18.39
C LYS A 81 -13.67 -30.22 -17.00
N SER A 82 -13.52 -31.33 -16.28
CA SER A 82 -12.94 -31.36 -14.93
C SER A 82 -11.52 -30.79 -14.92
N HIS A 83 -10.68 -31.14 -15.89
CA HIS A 83 -9.32 -30.62 -15.97
C HIS A 83 -9.29 -29.11 -16.20
N ARG A 84 -10.14 -28.61 -17.12
CA ARG A 84 -10.27 -27.17 -17.39
C ARG A 84 -10.79 -26.40 -16.18
N GLU A 85 -11.74 -26.97 -15.45
CA GLU A 85 -12.33 -26.39 -14.25
C GLU A 85 -11.30 -26.27 -13.13
N LEU A 86 -10.53 -27.34 -12.89
CA LEU A 86 -9.40 -27.31 -11.96
C LEU A 86 -8.37 -26.23 -12.37
N GLN A 87 -8.02 -26.12 -13.65
CA GLN A 87 -7.09 -25.08 -14.11
C GLN A 87 -7.63 -23.66 -13.83
N ARG A 88 -8.93 -23.42 -14.06
CA ARG A 88 -9.57 -22.15 -13.73
C ARG A 88 -9.54 -21.88 -12.23
N GLU A 89 -9.89 -22.86 -11.41
CA GLU A 89 -9.86 -22.75 -9.95
C GLU A 89 -8.45 -22.46 -9.40
N LEU A 90 -7.43 -23.16 -9.91
CA LEU A 90 -6.03 -22.91 -9.52
C LEU A 90 -5.59 -21.48 -9.85
N ILE A 91 -5.96 -20.97 -11.03
CA ILE A 91 -5.67 -19.58 -11.41
C ILE A 91 -6.41 -18.61 -10.50
N ILE A 92 -7.70 -18.85 -10.24
CA ILE A 92 -8.53 -17.98 -9.39
C ILE A 92 -8.02 -17.96 -7.95
N THR A 93 -7.67 -19.12 -7.38
CA THR A 93 -7.16 -19.23 -6.01
C THR A 93 -5.81 -18.53 -5.83
N HIS A 94 -4.92 -18.65 -6.82
CA HIS A 94 -3.64 -17.93 -6.85
C HIS A 94 -3.84 -16.41 -6.99
N LYS A 95 -4.67 -15.96 -7.95
CA LYS A 95 -4.97 -14.54 -8.18
C LYS A 95 -5.67 -13.89 -6.99
N ARG A 96 -6.54 -14.64 -6.30
CA ARG A 96 -7.30 -14.15 -5.14
C ARG A 96 -6.49 -14.20 -3.84
N GLY A 97 -5.27 -14.74 -3.85
CA GLY A 97 -4.41 -14.82 -2.67
C GLY A 97 -5.02 -15.65 -1.52
N VAL A 98 -5.92 -16.58 -1.85
CA VAL A 98 -6.61 -17.43 -0.85
C VAL A 98 -5.73 -18.58 -0.39
N VAL A 99 -4.67 -18.88 -1.14
CA VAL A 99 -3.61 -19.77 -0.68
C VAL A 99 -2.81 -19.03 0.38
N VAL A 100 -2.95 -19.47 1.63
CA VAL A 100 -2.17 -19.08 2.82
C VAL A 100 -0.73 -19.62 2.69
N GLU A 101 -0.12 -19.50 1.52
CA GLU A 101 1.32 -19.64 1.41
C GLU A 101 1.87 -18.24 1.60
N GLU A 102 2.72 -18.12 2.61
CA GLU A 102 3.45 -16.90 2.91
C GLU A 102 3.96 -16.30 1.61
N LYS A 103 3.79 -14.98 1.44
CA LYS A 103 4.40 -14.26 0.31
C LYS A 103 5.79 -14.83 0.06
N PRO A 104 6.15 -15.16 -1.20
CA PRO A 104 7.42 -15.82 -1.49
C PRO A 104 8.54 -15.07 -0.76
N GLU A 105 9.50 -15.79 -0.18
CA GLU A 105 10.42 -15.22 0.82
C GLU A 105 11.02 -13.86 0.40
N LEU A 106 11.36 -13.73 -0.88
CA LEU A 106 11.83 -12.48 -1.48
C LEU A 106 10.83 -11.32 -1.34
N GLN A 107 9.54 -11.54 -1.64
CA GLN A 107 8.52 -10.52 -1.47
C GLN A 107 8.35 -10.12 -0.01
N ARG A 108 8.35 -11.08 0.91
CA ARG A 108 8.30 -10.81 2.36
C ARG A 108 9.51 -9.97 2.81
N VAL A 109 10.71 -10.33 2.36
CA VAL A 109 11.95 -9.59 2.67
C VAL A 109 11.93 -8.18 2.07
N LEU A 110 11.44 -8.01 0.83
CA LEU A 110 11.31 -6.69 0.20
C LEU A 110 10.31 -5.81 0.94
N GLU A 111 9.16 -6.36 1.33
CA GLU A 111 8.16 -5.64 2.14
C GLU A 111 8.72 -5.25 3.51
N GLN A 112 9.43 -6.17 4.17
CA GLN A 112 10.10 -5.89 5.44
C GLN A 112 11.15 -4.79 5.29
N ARG A 113 11.98 -4.85 4.25
CA ARG A 113 12.98 -3.84 3.94
C ARG A 113 12.35 -2.48 3.66
N ASN A 114 11.27 -2.44 2.88
CA ASN A 114 10.56 -1.20 2.56
C ASN A 114 9.94 -0.58 3.83
N ARG A 115 9.30 -1.40 4.68
CA ARG A 115 8.80 -0.93 5.99
C ARG A 115 9.93 -0.39 6.87
N PHE A 116 11.07 -1.07 6.90
CA PHE A 116 12.23 -0.63 7.68
C PHE A 116 12.82 0.68 7.15
N GLN A 117 12.88 0.86 5.82
CA GLN A 117 13.33 2.12 5.22
C GLN A 117 12.38 3.27 5.52
N ALA A 118 11.06 3.06 5.40
CA ALA A 118 10.07 4.06 5.77
C ALA A 118 10.20 4.48 7.24
N LEU A 119 10.26 3.52 8.17
CA LEU A 119 10.46 3.82 9.59
C LEU A 119 11.78 4.56 9.86
N LYS A 120 12.85 4.22 9.15
CA LYS A 120 14.13 4.92 9.27
C LYS A 120 14.05 6.34 8.73
N GLN A 121 13.29 6.57 7.66
CA GLN A 121 13.05 7.89 7.11
C GLN A 121 12.20 8.73 8.07
N ASP A 122 11.12 8.19 8.60
CA ASP A 122 10.27 8.88 9.59
C ASP A 122 11.07 9.26 10.83
N ARG A 123 11.92 8.35 11.35
CA ARG A 123 12.81 8.66 12.48
C ARG A 123 13.80 9.78 12.17
N LYS A 124 14.40 9.77 10.98
CA LYS A 124 15.28 10.86 10.55
C LYS A 124 14.52 12.17 10.42
N GLN A 125 13.31 12.15 9.86
CA GLN A 125 12.47 13.34 9.79
C GLN A 125 12.10 13.85 11.18
N ASP A 126 11.76 12.96 12.12
CA ASP A 126 11.49 13.31 13.52
C ASP A 126 12.72 13.90 14.23
N GLU A 127 13.92 13.40 13.93
CA GLU A 127 15.20 13.93 14.41
C GLU A 127 15.54 15.29 13.76
N GLU A 128 15.16 15.48 12.49
CA GLU A 128 15.30 16.73 11.75
C GLU A 128 14.22 17.77 12.13
N ARG A 129 13.12 17.35 12.79
CA ARG A 129 12.12 18.28 13.30
C ARG A 129 12.76 19.27 14.26
N SER A 130 12.48 20.55 14.05
CA SER A 130 12.98 21.61 14.90
C SER A 130 12.54 21.38 16.37
N PRO A 131 13.37 21.70 17.37
CA PRO A 131 12.99 21.61 18.78
C PRO A 131 11.65 22.28 19.10
N LEU A 132 11.32 23.38 18.40
CA LEU A 132 10.04 24.07 18.51
C LEU A 132 8.87 23.21 18.03
N GLU A 133 9.01 22.52 16.90
CA GLU A 133 7.97 21.65 16.34
C GLU A 133 7.66 20.48 17.28
N GLN A 134 8.70 19.89 17.89
CA GLN A 134 8.55 18.85 18.90
C GLN A 134 7.78 19.36 20.13
N GLU A 135 8.05 20.59 20.60
CA GLU A 135 7.34 21.17 21.74
C GLU A 135 5.89 21.52 21.40
N LEU A 136 5.62 22.03 20.20
CA LEU A 136 4.25 22.26 19.72
C LEU A 136 3.46 20.95 19.67
N MET A 137 4.05 19.87 19.16
CA MET A 137 3.43 18.54 19.15
C MET A 137 3.10 18.07 20.57
N LYS A 138 4.05 18.18 21.51
CA LYS A 138 3.82 17.83 22.92
C LYS A 138 2.73 18.68 23.56
N ARG A 139 2.66 19.97 23.25
CA ARG A 139 1.61 20.87 23.74
C ARG A 139 0.25 20.46 23.17
N HIS A 140 0.18 20.16 21.87
CA HIS A 140 -1.04 19.70 21.22
C HIS A 140 -1.55 18.41 21.85
N MET A 141 -0.69 17.39 22.03
CA MET A 141 -1.05 16.14 22.69
C MET A 141 -1.56 16.35 24.12
N ARG A 142 -0.96 17.28 24.88
CA ARG A 142 -1.45 17.62 26.23
C ARG A 142 -2.83 18.25 26.18
N LEU A 143 -3.06 19.19 25.26
CA LEU A 143 -4.36 19.83 25.09
C LEU A 143 -5.43 18.83 24.69
N GLU A 144 -5.16 17.95 23.72
CA GLU A 144 -6.09 16.91 23.30
C GLU A 144 -6.47 15.98 24.47
N LYS A 145 -5.50 15.63 25.32
CA LYS A 145 -5.76 14.84 26.53
C LYS A 145 -6.68 15.59 27.50
N PHE A 146 -6.41 16.86 27.76
CA PHE A 146 -7.26 17.67 28.64
C PHE A 146 -8.67 17.85 28.08
N GLU A 147 -8.81 18.07 26.77
CA GLU A 147 -10.12 18.17 26.10
C GLU A 147 -10.91 16.87 26.24
N ARG A 148 -10.25 15.73 26.04
CA ARG A 148 -10.87 14.41 26.22
C ARG A 148 -11.31 14.17 27.66
N GLU A 149 -10.46 14.47 28.63
CA GLU A 149 -10.80 14.36 30.06
C GLU A 149 -11.94 15.32 30.43
N ALA A 150 -11.95 16.54 29.89
CA ALA A 150 -13.02 17.50 30.14
C ALA A 150 -14.36 17.04 29.56
N GLU A 151 -14.39 16.49 28.34
CA GLU A 151 -15.63 15.95 27.78
C GLU A 151 -16.09 14.71 28.56
N GLU A 152 -15.18 13.83 28.98
CA GLU A 152 -15.53 12.68 29.84
C GLU A 152 -16.13 13.15 31.17
N GLN A 153 -15.55 14.17 31.81
CA GLN A 153 -16.11 14.75 33.04
C GLN A 153 -17.47 15.39 32.81
N ARG A 154 -17.67 16.05 31.66
CA ARG A 154 -18.94 16.62 31.26
C ARG A 154 -19.99 15.54 31.03
N GLU A 155 -19.64 14.43 30.38
CA GLU A 155 -20.50 13.25 30.21
C GLU A 155 -20.87 12.61 31.55
N ARG A 156 -19.89 12.38 32.43
CA ARG A 156 -20.12 11.90 33.80
C ARG A 156 -21.07 12.81 34.58
N SER A 157 -20.91 14.13 34.43
CA SER A 157 -21.79 15.13 35.05
C SER A 157 -23.21 15.12 34.49
N LYS A 158 -23.38 14.88 33.17
CA LYS A 158 -24.70 14.74 32.52
C LYS A 158 -25.43 13.49 33.02
N CYS A 159 -24.71 12.38 33.23
CA CYS A 159 -25.25 11.12 33.72
C CYS A 159 -25.44 11.08 35.25
N ALA A 160 -24.96 12.08 35.98
CA ALA A 160 -25.09 12.15 37.43
C ALA A 160 -26.54 12.43 37.86
N PRO A 161 -26.99 11.89 39.01
CA PRO A 161 -28.29 12.20 39.57
C PRO A 161 -28.51 13.71 39.80
N GLU A 162 -29.76 14.15 39.71
CA GLU A 162 -30.11 15.58 39.76
C GLU A 162 -29.60 16.29 41.02
N PHE A 163 -29.74 15.66 42.20
CA PHE A 163 -29.27 16.26 43.46
C PHE A 163 -27.75 16.48 43.50
N VAL A 164 -26.97 15.63 42.82
CA VAL A 164 -25.51 15.79 42.68
C VAL A 164 -25.21 17.00 41.79
N ARG A 165 -25.89 17.09 40.64
CA ARG A 165 -25.75 18.21 39.70
C ARG A 165 -26.11 19.55 40.34
N VAL A 166 -27.24 19.62 41.05
CA VAL A 166 -27.71 20.84 41.74
C VAL A 166 -26.72 21.24 42.83
N LYS A 167 -26.26 20.29 43.65
CA LYS A 167 -25.26 20.54 44.71
C LYS A 167 -23.97 21.13 44.14
N GLU A 168 -23.43 20.57 43.07
CA GLU A 168 -22.22 21.11 42.42
C GLU A 168 -22.44 22.49 41.83
N SER A 169 -23.59 22.74 41.19
CA SER A 169 -23.93 24.05 40.64
C SER A 169 -24.01 25.12 41.73
N LEU A 170 -24.64 24.81 42.87
CA LEU A 170 -24.67 25.70 44.03
C LEU A 170 -23.27 25.99 44.59
N LYS A 171 -22.37 24.99 44.59
CA LYS A 171 -20.97 25.20 45.00
C LYS A 171 -20.24 26.16 44.04
N ARG A 172 -20.44 26.01 42.73
CA ARG A 172 -19.83 26.88 41.71
C ARG A 172 -20.28 28.33 41.87
N THR A 173 -21.59 28.56 42.02
CA THR A 173 -22.15 29.91 42.20
C THR A 173 -21.80 30.53 43.56
N ALA A 174 -21.68 29.71 44.62
CA ALA A 174 -21.25 30.20 45.93
C ALA A 174 -19.81 30.74 45.89
N ILE A 175 -18.90 30.04 45.20
CA ILE A 175 -17.50 30.48 45.04
C ILE A 175 -17.43 31.78 44.25
N THR A 176 -18.14 31.89 43.12
CA THR A 176 -18.16 33.13 42.32
C THR A 176 -18.73 34.29 43.13
N SER A 177 -19.81 34.07 43.90
CA SER A 177 -20.40 35.09 44.77
C SER A 177 -19.51 35.50 45.96
N ALA A 178 -18.58 34.64 46.38
CA ALA A 178 -17.62 34.94 47.44
C ALA A 178 -16.44 35.75 46.88
N VAL A 179 -15.96 35.41 45.67
CA VAL A 179 -14.90 36.15 44.97
C VAL A 179 -15.37 37.58 44.64
N GLU A 180 -16.64 37.78 44.29
CA GLU A 180 -17.22 39.11 44.05
C GLU A 180 -17.35 39.99 45.30
N LYS A 181 -17.28 39.43 46.52
CA LYS A 181 -17.39 40.17 47.78
C LYS A 181 -16.05 40.59 48.38
N GLU A 182 -14.96 40.08 47.85
CA GLU A 182 -13.58 40.37 48.27
C GLU A 182 -12.87 41.35 47.32
N LEU A 183 -13.60 41.92 46.35
CA LEU A 183 -13.21 42.99 45.42
C LEU A 183 -13.93 44.29 45.78
#